data_AF-L1NW62-F1
#
_entry.id   AF-L1NW62-F1
#
_cell.length_a   1.000
_cell.length_b   1.000
_cell.length_c   1.000
_cell.angle_alpha   90.00
_cell.angle_beta   90.00
_cell.angle_gamma   90.00
#
_symmetry.space_group_name_H-M   'P 1'
#
loop_
_entity.id
_entity.type
_entity.pdbx_description
1 polymer ?
#
loop_
_entity_poly.entity_id
_entity_poly.type
_entity_poly.pdbx_seq_one_letter_code
_entity_poly.pdbx_strand_id
1 'polypeptide(L)'
;MNKRTLYFMLTALVAIGCVALYTWFSEKSSSSPISKSTAEASSVQETIEAAISNLDSIQVTPQDYNNLLIEITGYYNQGDITKDLKDTYLETLKDNYSQRSAFIVAQILQKEPIDKNEVKKYISHWATIKTNDPSVNEVKKDWQWYVFYTSILPKQIDNFIHTPIAQFSKEEYDKLMGKLKINPKFEHFENIKSIKEEMEEKLRYHYDSWNNYNYL
;
A
#
# COMPACT_ATOMS: atom_id res chain seq x y z
N MET A 1 -39.94 -21.90 3.18
CA MET A 1 -39.06 -20.73 3.00
C MET A 1 -38.19 -20.61 4.25
N ASN A 2 -36.87 -20.81 4.13
CA ASN A 2 -35.98 -20.96 5.28
C ASN A 2 -35.52 -19.60 5.82
N LYS A 3 -35.48 -19.47 7.15
CA LYS A 3 -35.05 -18.25 7.86
C LYS A 3 -33.64 -17.75 7.44
N ARG A 4 -32.79 -18.63 6.90
CA ARG A 4 -31.47 -18.29 6.35
C ARG A 4 -31.55 -17.52 5.03
N THR A 5 -32.48 -17.87 4.14
CA THR A 5 -32.67 -17.17 2.86
C THR A 5 -33.15 -15.72 3.07
N LEU A 6 -33.93 -15.49 4.12
CA LEU A 6 -34.39 -14.15 4.52
C LEU A 6 -33.25 -13.28 5.08
N TYR A 7 -32.35 -13.86 5.89
CA TYR A 7 -31.19 -13.15 6.45
C TYR A 7 -30.19 -12.71 5.37
N PHE A 8 -29.96 -13.53 4.34
CA PHE A 8 -29.02 -13.19 3.25
C PHE A 8 -29.57 -12.14 2.28
N MET A 9 -30.89 -12.12 2.02
CA MET A 9 -31.52 -11.02 1.28
C MET A 9 -31.46 -9.69 2.05
N LEU A 10 -31.57 -9.72 3.39
CA LEU A 10 -31.46 -8.53 4.23
C LEU A 10 -30.05 -7.95 4.25
N THR A 11 -28.99 -8.77 4.23
CA THR A 11 -27.61 -8.26 4.15
C THR A 11 -27.27 -7.64 2.79
N ALA A 12 -27.81 -8.18 1.69
CA ALA A 12 -27.66 -7.61 0.36
C ALA A 12 -28.41 -6.26 0.21
N LEU A 13 -29.58 -6.12 0.86
CA LEU A 13 -30.34 -4.88 0.88
C LEU A 13 -29.71 -3.77 1.74
N VAL A 14 -28.97 -4.12 2.81
CA VAL A 14 -28.28 -3.13 3.66
C VAL A 14 -27.09 -2.49 2.93
N ALA A 15 -26.39 -3.22 2.06
CA ALA A 15 -25.32 -2.67 1.23
C ALA A 15 -25.84 -1.63 0.21
N ILE A 16 -27.03 -1.87 -0.36
CA ILE A 16 -27.71 -0.94 -1.27
C ILE A 16 -28.31 0.26 -0.51
N GLY A 17 -28.79 0.04 0.73
CA GLY A 17 -29.33 1.10 1.60
C GLY A 17 -28.28 2.13 2.04
N CYS A 18 -27.02 1.73 2.25
CA CYS A 18 -25.96 2.66 2.62
C CYS A 18 -25.55 3.61 1.48
N VAL A 19 -25.65 3.17 0.22
CA VAL A 19 -25.38 4.01 -0.95
C VAL A 19 -26.53 5.01 -1.19
N ALA A 20 -27.78 4.58 -1.01
CA ALA A 20 -28.96 5.44 -1.16
C ALA A 20 -29.08 6.52 -0.06
N LEU A 21 -28.59 6.27 1.15
CA LEU A 21 -28.57 7.29 2.22
C LEU A 21 -27.47 8.35 2.00
N TYR A 22 -26.40 8.01 1.30
CA TYR A 22 -25.34 8.97 0.95
C TYR A 22 -25.76 9.93 -0.18
N THR A 23 -26.57 9.46 -1.14
CA THR A 23 -27.13 10.33 -2.19
C THR A 23 -28.26 11.22 -1.67
N TRP A 24 -29.06 10.76 -0.71
CA TRP A 24 -30.16 11.55 -0.15
C TRP A 24 -29.71 12.74 0.71
N PHE A 25 -28.56 12.65 1.40
CA PHE A 25 -28.04 13.76 2.20
C PHE A 25 -27.26 14.81 1.38
N SER A 26 -26.98 14.55 0.10
CA SER A 26 -26.16 15.42 -0.75
C SER A 26 -26.93 16.19 -1.82
N GLU A 27 -28.23 15.94 -1.99
CA GLU A 27 -29.08 16.65 -2.97
C GLU A 27 -30.07 17.59 -2.28
N LYS A 28 -29.56 18.74 -1.84
CA LYS A 28 -30.40 19.92 -1.61
C LYS A 28 -30.12 20.97 -2.67
N SER A 29 -30.40 20.64 -3.93
CA SER A 29 -30.68 21.63 -4.97
C SER A 29 -31.21 20.99 -6.25
N SER A 30 -32.28 21.61 -6.76
CA SER A 30 -32.86 21.51 -8.12
C SER A 30 -33.62 20.23 -8.50
N SER A 31 -34.94 20.40 -8.49
CA SER A 31 -36.00 19.55 -9.02
C SER A 31 -36.00 19.44 -10.56
N SER A 32 -36.19 18.22 -11.07
CA SER A 32 -36.94 17.94 -12.31
C SER A 32 -37.32 16.45 -12.39
N PRO A 33 -38.40 16.10 -13.13
CA PRO A 33 -39.31 15.03 -12.77
C PRO A 33 -38.79 13.62 -13.08
N ILE A 34 -39.15 12.72 -12.17
CA ILE A 34 -38.92 11.27 -12.18
C ILE A 34 -39.41 10.69 -13.51
N SER A 35 -38.48 10.39 -14.41
CA SER A 35 -38.66 9.31 -15.37
C SER A 35 -38.53 8.00 -14.59
N LYS A 36 -39.62 7.22 -14.57
CA LYS A 36 -39.57 5.79 -14.23
C LYS A 36 -38.68 5.11 -15.27
N SER A 37 -37.38 5.11 -15.03
CA SER A 37 -36.44 4.21 -15.68
C SER A 37 -36.72 2.82 -15.12
N THR A 38 -37.28 1.97 -15.96
CA THR A 38 -37.30 0.53 -15.77
C THR A 38 -35.85 0.10 -15.57
N ALA A 39 -35.47 -0.27 -14.35
CA ALA A 39 -34.15 -0.84 -14.09
C ALA A 39 -34.01 -2.12 -14.92
N GLU A 40 -33.32 -2.02 -16.06
CA GLU A 40 -32.85 -3.18 -16.79
C GLU A 40 -32.00 -4.01 -15.83
N ALA A 41 -32.34 -5.28 -15.68
CA ALA A 41 -31.53 -6.22 -14.92
C ALA A 41 -30.19 -6.35 -15.66
N SER A 42 -29.19 -5.59 -15.22
CA SER A 42 -27.82 -5.73 -15.68
C SER A 42 -27.39 -7.19 -15.52
N SER A 43 -26.74 -7.76 -16.54
CA SER A 43 -26.27 -9.14 -16.48
C SER A 43 -25.22 -9.29 -15.36
N VAL A 44 -25.10 -10.48 -14.77
CA VAL A 44 -24.08 -10.76 -13.72
C VAL A 44 -22.68 -10.36 -14.20
N GLN A 45 -22.39 -10.57 -15.48
CA GLN A 45 -21.16 -10.16 -16.13
C GLN A 45 -20.92 -8.64 -16.09
N GLU A 46 -21.90 -7.83 -16.51
CA GLU A 46 -21.80 -6.37 -16.45
C GLU A 46 -21.60 -5.85 -15.02
N THR A 47 -22.25 -6.50 -14.04
CA THR A 47 -22.10 -6.14 -12.61
C THR A 47 -20.67 -6.37 -12.13
N ILE A 48 -20.08 -7.53 -12.46
CA ILE A 48 -18.69 -7.85 -12.09
C ILE A 48 -17.70 -6.90 -12.78
N GLU A 49 -17.87 -6.66 -14.09
CA GLU A 49 -17.00 -5.78 -14.87
C GLU A 49 -17.05 -4.34 -14.36
N ALA A 50 -18.24 -3.83 -14.02
CA ALA A 50 -18.41 -2.52 -13.42
C ALA A 50 -17.76 -2.45 -12.04
N ALA A 51 -17.91 -3.48 -11.21
CA ALA A 51 -17.33 -3.52 -9.87
C ALA A 51 -15.78 -3.55 -9.90
N ILE A 52 -15.19 -4.32 -10.82
CA ILE A 52 -13.73 -4.34 -11.04
C ILE A 52 -13.25 -3.00 -11.58
N SER A 53 -13.97 -2.39 -12.53
CA SER A 53 -13.60 -1.08 -13.09
C SER A 53 -13.70 0.04 -12.05
N ASN A 54 -14.64 -0.05 -11.09
CA ASN A 54 -14.78 0.92 -10.01
C ASN A 54 -13.63 0.90 -8.99
N LEU A 55 -12.73 -0.09 -9.05
CA LEU A 55 -11.47 -0.05 -8.29
C LEU A 55 -10.58 1.11 -8.72
N ASP A 56 -10.80 1.69 -9.90
CA ASP A 56 -10.13 2.91 -10.36
C ASP A 56 -10.49 4.16 -9.55
N SER A 57 -11.42 4.06 -8.60
CA SER A 57 -11.67 5.13 -7.63
C SER A 57 -10.42 5.44 -6.77
N ILE A 58 -10.36 6.65 -6.20
CA ILE A 58 -9.14 7.20 -5.56
C ILE A 58 -8.71 6.40 -4.31
N GLN A 59 -9.59 5.58 -3.75
CA GLN A 59 -9.30 4.77 -2.58
C GLN A 59 -9.71 3.33 -2.82
N VAL A 60 -8.76 2.49 -3.22
CA VAL A 60 -8.91 1.04 -3.16
C VAL A 60 -8.20 0.49 -1.94
N THR A 61 -8.87 -0.40 -1.20
CA THR A 61 -8.32 -1.05 -0.01
C THR A 61 -8.21 -2.56 -0.20
N PRO A 62 -7.41 -3.27 0.62
CA PRO A 62 -7.40 -4.72 0.66
C PRO A 62 -8.78 -5.34 0.90
N GLN A 63 -9.66 -4.65 1.63
CA GLN A 63 -11.01 -5.13 1.91
C GLN A 63 -11.87 -5.12 0.64
N ASP A 64 -11.74 -4.09 -0.19
CA ASP A 64 -12.47 -3.99 -1.46
C ASP A 64 -12.11 -5.14 -2.39
N TYR A 65 -10.80 -5.44 -2.51
CA TYR A 65 -10.32 -6.62 -3.23
C TYR A 65 -10.92 -7.93 -2.67
N ASN A 66 -10.86 -8.12 -1.36
CA ASN A 66 -11.34 -9.36 -0.73
C ASN A 66 -12.86 -9.53 -0.90
N ASN A 67 -13.63 -8.44 -0.84
CA ASN A 67 -15.07 -8.46 -1.06
C ASN A 67 -15.39 -8.92 -2.50
N LEU A 68 -14.73 -8.34 -3.51
CA LEU A 68 -14.94 -8.73 -4.91
C LEU A 68 -14.47 -10.15 -5.20
N LEU A 69 -13.37 -10.59 -4.59
CA LEU A 69 -12.90 -11.98 -4.67
C LEU A 69 -13.97 -12.96 -4.19
N ILE A 70 -14.62 -12.66 -3.07
CA ILE A 70 -15.72 -13.47 -2.50
C ILE A 70 -16.93 -13.45 -3.43
N GLU A 71 -17.29 -12.28 -3.97
CA GLU A 71 -18.44 -12.10 -4.85
C GLU A 71 -18.27 -12.88 -6.17
N ILE A 72 -17.15 -12.73 -6.86
CA ILE A 72 -16.84 -13.48 -8.11
C ILE A 72 -16.86 -14.99 -7.85
N THR A 73 -16.28 -15.43 -6.71
CA THR A 73 -16.31 -16.84 -6.31
C THR A 73 -17.73 -17.32 -6.01
N GLY A 74 -18.56 -16.46 -5.41
CA GLY A 74 -19.96 -16.71 -5.12
C GLY A 74 -20.79 -16.93 -6.38
N TYR A 75 -20.64 -16.10 -7.40
CA TYR A 75 -21.30 -16.26 -8.70
C TYR A 75 -20.90 -17.56 -9.40
N TYR A 76 -19.60 -17.90 -9.36
CA TYR A 76 -19.14 -19.18 -9.89
C TYR A 76 -19.79 -20.38 -9.18
N ASN A 77 -19.83 -20.36 -7.84
CA ASN A 77 -20.39 -21.46 -7.05
C ASN A 77 -21.90 -21.64 -7.26
N GLN A 78 -22.61 -20.59 -7.67
CA GLN A 78 -24.04 -20.60 -7.99
C GLN A 78 -24.33 -21.06 -9.43
N GLY A 79 -23.30 -21.17 -10.28
CA GLY A 79 -23.43 -21.50 -11.69
C GLY A 79 -23.79 -20.31 -12.58
N ASP A 80 -23.72 -19.08 -12.06
CA ASP A 80 -24.04 -17.86 -12.79
C ASP A 80 -22.94 -17.46 -13.79
N ILE A 81 -21.70 -17.91 -13.55
CA ILE A 81 -20.56 -17.72 -14.45
C ILE A 81 -19.76 -19.01 -14.63
N THR A 82 -19.10 -19.14 -15.79
CA THR A 82 -18.22 -20.28 -16.09
C THR A 82 -16.90 -20.18 -15.32
N LYS A 83 -16.15 -21.28 -15.27
CA LYS A 83 -14.80 -21.29 -14.68
C LYS A 83 -13.85 -20.33 -15.40
N ASP A 84 -13.91 -20.27 -16.73
CA ASP A 84 -13.02 -19.42 -17.52
C ASP A 84 -13.30 -17.92 -17.28
N LEU A 85 -14.57 -17.55 -17.14
CA LEU A 85 -14.96 -16.18 -16.77
C LEU A 85 -14.49 -15.84 -15.35
N LYS A 86 -14.70 -16.75 -14.39
CA LYS A 86 -14.19 -16.57 -13.03
C LYS A 86 -12.67 -16.34 -13.03
N ASP A 87 -11.91 -17.21 -13.68
CA ASP A 87 -10.44 -17.10 -13.70
C ASP A 87 -10.00 -15.79 -14.36
N THR A 88 -10.67 -15.37 -15.43
CA THR A 88 -10.44 -14.06 -16.08
C THR A 88 -10.71 -12.90 -15.13
N TYR A 89 -11.88 -12.87 -14.47
CA TYR A 89 -12.23 -11.79 -13.56
C TYR A 89 -11.32 -11.72 -12.34
N LEU A 90 -10.88 -12.86 -11.80
CA LEU A 90 -9.93 -12.87 -10.68
C LEU A 90 -8.55 -12.34 -11.07
N GLU A 91 -8.10 -12.61 -12.29
CA GLU A 91 -6.85 -12.04 -12.79
C GLU A 91 -6.97 -10.53 -13.01
N THR A 92 -8.03 -10.07 -13.68
CA THR A 92 -8.29 -8.63 -13.88
C THR A 92 -8.44 -7.89 -12.56
N LEU A 93 -9.14 -8.48 -11.59
CA LEU A 93 -9.27 -7.94 -10.23
C LEU A 93 -7.89 -7.77 -9.57
N LYS A 94 -7.02 -8.78 -9.66
CA LYS A 94 -5.66 -8.76 -9.10
C LYS A 94 -4.80 -7.69 -9.75
N ASP A 95 -4.85 -7.57 -11.07
CA ASP A 95 -4.04 -6.63 -11.82
C ASP A 95 -4.47 -5.18 -11.54
N ASN A 96 -5.77 -4.86 -11.67
CA ASN A 96 -6.30 -3.54 -11.39
C ASN A 96 -6.02 -3.11 -9.95
N TYR A 97 -6.28 -4.01 -8.99
CA TYR A 97 -5.98 -3.74 -7.58
C TYR A 97 -4.49 -3.47 -7.37
N SER A 98 -3.60 -4.28 -7.96
CA SER A 98 -2.15 -4.15 -7.78
C SER A 98 -1.63 -2.80 -8.28
N GLN A 99 -2.04 -2.41 -9.49
CA GLN A 99 -1.64 -1.13 -10.08
C GLN A 99 -2.17 0.04 -9.25
N ARG A 100 -3.46 0.00 -8.89
CA ARG A 100 -4.10 1.10 -8.18
C ARG A 100 -3.56 1.27 -6.77
N SER A 101 -3.42 0.17 -6.02
CA SER A 101 -2.85 0.21 -4.68
C SER A 101 -1.37 0.61 -4.71
N ALA A 102 -0.60 0.21 -5.72
CA ALA A 102 0.78 0.68 -5.89
C ALA A 102 0.83 2.20 -6.07
N PHE A 103 -0.05 2.76 -6.90
CA PHE A 103 -0.18 4.21 -7.06
C PHE A 103 -0.51 4.91 -5.72
N ILE A 104 -1.45 4.38 -4.94
CA ILE A 104 -1.79 4.92 -3.61
C ILE A 104 -0.57 4.94 -2.69
N VAL A 105 0.16 3.83 -2.60
CA VAL A 105 1.35 3.75 -1.75
C VAL A 105 2.45 4.67 -2.25
N ALA A 106 2.66 4.82 -3.56
CA ALA A 106 3.60 5.77 -4.12
C ALA A 106 3.26 7.22 -3.68
N GLN A 107 1.98 7.59 -3.67
CA GLN A 107 1.53 8.90 -3.17
C GLN A 107 1.76 9.07 -1.67
N ILE A 108 1.63 8.00 -0.87
CA ILE A 108 1.96 8.04 0.56
C ILE A 108 3.46 8.26 0.76
N LEU A 109 4.31 7.58 -0.03
CA LEU A 109 5.77 7.68 0.06
C LEU A 109 6.35 9.02 -0.41
N GLN A 110 5.54 9.89 -1.02
CA GLN A 110 5.93 11.25 -1.41
C GLN A 110 5.58 12.30 -0.34
N LYS A 111 4.92 11.92 0.75
CA LYS A 111 4.45 12.84 1.79
C LYS A 111 5.19 12.63 3.10
N GLU A 112 5.54 13.72 3.75
CA GLU A 112 6.08 13.71 5.11
C GLU A 112 5.03 14.26 6.08
N PRO A 113 4.67 13.54 7.17
CA PRO A 113 5.16 12.21 7.56
C PRO A 113 4.55 11.05 6.73
N ILE A 114 5.33 9.98 6.54
CA ILE A 114 4.84 8.74 5.91
C ILE A 114 3.97 7.95 6.88
N ASP A 115 2.76 7.59 6.46
CA ASP A 115 1.91 6.64 7.18
C ASP A 115 2.44 5.20 7.00
N LYS A 116 3.31 4.79 7.92
CA LYS A 116 3.96 3.47 7.90
C LYS A 116 2.95 2.32 8.03
N ASN A 117 1.83 2.53 8.71
CA ASN A 117 0.84 1.47 8.93
C ASN A 117 0.06 1.20 7.65
N GLU A 118 -0.34 2.28 6.96
CA GLU A 118 -1.05 2.16 5.69
C GLU A 118 -0.15 1.53 4.61
N VAL A 119 1.13 1.92 4.51
CA VAL A 119 2.08 1.27 3.58
C VAL A 119 2.22 -0.23 3.87
N LYS A 120 2.42 -0.62 5.14
CA LYS A 120 2.58 -2.03 5.55
C LYS A 120 1.34 -2.87 5.27
N LYS A 121 0.14 -2.29 5.40
CA LYS A 121 -1.13 -2.95 5.07
C LYS A 121 -1.15 -3.39 3.61
N TYR A 122 -0.84 -2.50 2.66
CA TYR A 122 -0.78 -2.86 1.24
C TYR A 122 0.34 -3.86 0.94
N ILE A 123 1.56 -3.65 1.48
CA ILE A 123 2.69 -4.58 1.26
C ILE A 123 2.36 -6.01 1.70
N SER A 124 1.70 -6.14 2.85
CA SER A 124 1.29 -7.44 3.39
C SER A 124 0.27 -8.11 2.49
N HIS A 125 -0.72 -7.36 2.02
CA HIS A 125 -1.77 -7.90 1.15
C HIS A 125 -1.24 -8.28 -0.25
N TRP A 126 -0.33 -7.49 -0.83
CA TRP A 126 0.38 -7.87 -2.06
C TRP A 126 1.13 -9.20 -1.94
N ALA A 127 1.70 -9.49 -0.78
CA ALA A 127 2.35 -10.77 -0.52
C ALA A 127 1.32 -11.92 -0.45
N THR A 128 0.14 -11.69 0.12
CA THR A 128 -0.96 -12.67 0.18
C THR A 128 -1.48 -13.01 -1.20
N ILE A 129 -1.73 -12.01 -2.06
CA ILE A 129 -2.27 -12.23 -3.41
C ILE A 129 -1.19 -12.63 -4.43
N LYS A 130 0.10 -12.61 -4.04
CA LYS A 130 1.25 -12.97 -4.88
C LYS A 130 1.28 -12.23 -6.21
N THR A 131 0.99 -10.93 -6.18
CA THR A 131 1.09 -10.09 -7.38
C THR A 131 2.54 -9.92 -7.82
N ASN A 132 2.75 -9.93 -9.14
CA ASN A 132 4.04 -9.68 -9.79
C ASN A 132 4.06 -8.35 -10.56
N ASP A 133 3.09 -7.47 -10.30
CA ASP A 133 2.98 -6.18 -10.99
C ASP A 133 4.28 -5.37 -10.83
N PRO A 134 4.87 -4.86 -11.93
CA PRO A 134 6.10 -4.07 -11.88
C PRO A 134 6.02 -2.84 -10.98
N SER A 135 4.86 -2.19 -10.91
CA SER A 135 4.61 -0.98 -10.11
C SER A 135 4.70 -1.31 -8.61
N VAL A 136 4.20 -2.48 -8.22
CA VAL A 136 4.31 -2.98 -6.84
C VAL A 136 5.78 -3.19 -6.46
N ASN A 137 6.60 -3.70 -7.38
CA ASN A 137 8.03 -3.92 -7.13
C ASN A 137 8.80 -2.60 -6.99
N GLU A 138 8.48 -1.60 -7.80
CA GLU A 138 9.08 -0.26 -7.67
C GLU A 138 8.78 0.34 -6.30
N VAL A 139 7.51 0.32 -5.89
CA VAL A 139 7.08 0.88 -4.61
C VAL A 139 7.68 0.12 -3.42
N LYS A 140 7.80 -1.22 -3.49
CA LYS A 140 8.50 -2.01 -2.47
C LYS A 140 9.96 -1.58 -2.32
N LYS A 141 10.64 -1.29 -3.44
CA LYS A 141 12.03 -0.79 -3.43
C LYS A 141 12.13 0.60 -2.80
N ASP A 142 11.20 1.49 -3.11
CA ASP A 142 11.15 2.83 -2.49
C ASP A 142 10.90 2.71 -0.98
N TRP A 143 9.98 1.86 -0.54
CA TRP A 143 9.78 1.57 0.88
C TRP A 143 11.03 0.98 1.56
N GLN A 144 11.75 0.09 0.89
CA GLN A 144 13.01 -0.46 1.41
C GLN A 144 14.07 0.63 1.61
N TRP A 145 14.18 1.59 0.69
CA TRP A 145 15.06 2.75 0.88
C TRP A 145 14.67 3.59 2.09
N TYR A 146 13.38 3.89 2.23
CA TYR A 146 12.89 4.62 3.39
C TYR A 146 13.22 3.90 4.72
N VAL A 147 12.94 2.60 4.81
CA VAL A 147 13.27 1.78 5.99
C VAL A 147 14.78 1.69 6.20
N PHE A 148 15.56 1.64 5.12
CA PHE A 148 17.01 1.63 5.20
C PHE A 148 17.53 2.89 5.91
N TYR A 149 17.14 4.08 5.45
CA TYR A 149 17.58 5.34 6.05
C TYR A 149 17.04 5.54 7.47
N THR A 150 15.78 5.18 7.73
CA THR A 150 15.13 5.53 9.02
C THR A 150 15.28 4.46 10.10
N SER A 151 15.84 3.29 9.81
CA SER A 151 15.87 2.19 10.78
C SER A 151 17.06 1.25 10.64
N ILE A 152 17.48 0.88 9.43
CA ILE A 152 18.55 -0.11 9.25
C ILE A 152 19.93 0.54 9.37
N LEU A 153 20.17 1.61 8.60
CA LEU A 153 21.45 2.30 8.57
C LEU A 153 21.81 2.90 9.95
N PRO A 154 20.90 3.57 10.68
CA PRO A 154 21.20 4.04 12.02
C PRO A 154 21.67 2.93 12.96
N LYS A 155 21.01 1.76 12.94
CA LYS A 155 21.43 0.60 13.74
C LYS A 155 22.79 0.05 13.33
N GLN A 156 23.10 0.04 12.04
CA GLN A 156 24.43 -0.39 11.56
C GLN A 156 25.52 0.55 12.08
N ILE A 157 25.27 1.86 12.02
CA ILE A 157 26.20 2.88 12.51
C ILE A 157 26.33 2.82 14.03
N ASP A 158 25.22 2.74 14.75
CA ASP A 158 25.23 2.57 16.21
C ASP A 158 26.04 1.32 16.60
N ASN A 159 25.83 0.17 15.94
CA ASN A 159 26.63 -1.02 16.22
C ASN A 159 28.12 -0.81 15.96
N PHE A 160 28.49 -0.10 14.89
CA PHE A 160 29.88 0.20 14.55
C PHE A 160 30.55 1.10 15.60
N ILE A 161 29.91 2.22 15.99
CA ILE A 161 30.51 3.18 16.94
C ILE A 161 30.64 2.63 18.37
N HIS A 162 29.91 1.57 18.71
CA HIS A 162 30.03 0.86 19.98
C HIS A 162 31.14 -0.21 19.97
N THR A 163 31.80 -0.45 18.84
CA THR A 163 32.98 -1.32 18.82
C THR A 163 34.15 -0.67 19.55
N PRO A 164 35.01 -1.44 20.23
CA PRO A 164 36.21 -0.89 20.87
C PRO A 164 37.10 -0.17 19.85
N ILE A 165 37.66 0.98 20.22
CA ILE A 165 38.51 1.81 19.35
C ILE A 165 39.69 1.02 18.74
N ALA A 166 40.27 0.07 19.49
CA ALA A 166 41.35 -0.79 19.00
C ALA A 166 40.93 -1.72 17.84
N GLN A 167 39.62 -1.94 17.64
CA GLN A 167 39.03 -2.74 16.56
C GLN A 167 38.44 -1.87 15.44
N PHE A 168 38.68 -0.55 15.48
CA PHE A 168 38.19 0.36 14.46
C PHE A 168 38.63 -0.08 13.06
N SER A 169 37.69 -0.10 12.12
CA SER A 169 37.94 -0.38 10.72
C SER A 169 37.68 0.86 9.88
N LYS A 170 38.75 1.41 9.28
CA LYS A 170 38.63 2.54 8.34
C LYS A 170 37.81 2.16 7.10
N GLU A 171 37.90 0.91 6.64
CA GLU A 171 37.12 0.41 5.52
C GLU A 171 35.62 0.42 5.83
N GLU A 172 35.21 -0.09 7.00
CA GLU A 172 33.79 -0.08 7.39
C GLU A 172 33.29 1.35 7.65
N TYR A 173 34.12 2.22 8.22
CA TYR A 173 33.82 3.65 8.33
C TYR A 173 33.54 4.29 6.97
N ASP A 174 34.46 4.15 6.00
CA ASP A 174 34.34 4.76 4.67
C ASP A 174 33.08 4.23 3.95
N LYS A 175 32.79 2.94 4.12
CA LYS A 175 31.58 2.28 3.59
C LYS A 175 30.30 2.80 4.24
N LEU A 176 30.26 2.98 5.57
CA LEU A 176 29.10 3.52 6.27
C LEU A 176 28.88 4.99 5.91
N MET A 177 29.95 5.78 5.80
CA MET A 177 29.89 7.16 5.32
C MET A 177 29.32 7.23 3.90
N GLY A 178 29.76 6.34 3.01
CA GLY A 178 29.24 6.26 1.63
C GLY A 178 27.73 5.92 1.57
N LYS A 179 27.23 5.11 2.51
CA LYS A 179 25.80 4.75 2.60
C LYS A 179 24.89 5.90 3.04
N LEU A 180 25.44 6.98 3.62
CA LEU A 180 24.68 8.16 4.03
C LEU A 180 24.30 9.07 2.86
N LYS A 181 24.74 8.75 1.64
CA LYS A 181 24.22 9.38 0.42
C LYS A 181 22.74 9.05 0.23
N ILE A 182 21.89 10.07 0.31
CA ILE A 182 20.45 9.95 0.16
C ILE A 182 20.10 9.73 -1.32
N ASN A 183 19.15 8.83 -1.57
CA ASN A 183 18.54 8.67 -2.89
C ASN A 183 17.73 9.94 -3.21
N PRO A 184 17.86 10.56 -4.40
CA PRO A 184 17.17 11.80 -4.76
C PRO A 184 15.66 11.82 -4.49
N LYS A 185 14.98 10.66 -4.59
CA LYS A 185 13.56 10.51 -4.26
C LYS A 185 13.25 10.90 -2.80
N PHE A 186 14.22 10.87 -1.90
CA PHE A 186 14.06 11.11 -0.47
C PHE A 186 14.78 12.38 0.03
N GLU A 187 15.44 13.14 -0.82
CA GLU A 187 16.18 14.36 -0.41
C GLU A 187 15.28 15.45 0.18
N HIS A 188 13.99 15.45 -0.15
CA HIS A 188 13.03 16.41 0.38
C HIS A 188 12.53 16.07 1.78
N PHE A 189 12.82 14.87 2.30
CA PHE A 189 12.39 14.45 3.64
C PHE A 189 13.31 15.02 4.73
N GLU A 190 12.76 15.87 5.58
CA GLU A 190 13.51 16.52 6.66
C GLU A 190 13.91 15.51 7.75
N ASN A 191 13.09 14.50 8.03
CA ASN A 191 13.48 13.43 8.96
C ASN A 191 14.70 12.63 8.48
N ILE A 192 14.81 12.33 7.18
CA ILE A 192 15.93 11.58 6.62
C ILE A 192 17.20 12.44 6.63
N LYS A 193 17.08 13.74 6.32
CA LYS A 193 18.20 14.69 6.45
C LYS A 193 18.70 14.76 7.88
N SER A 194 17.81 14.93 8.86
CA SER A 194 18.19 14.99 10.27
C SER A 194 18.87 13.71 10.75
N ILE A 195 18.34 12.54 10.38
CA ILE A 195 18.98 11.25 10.69
C ILE A 195 20.36 11.16 10.03
N LYS A 196 20.49 11.58 8.77
CA LYS A 196 21.78 11.59 8.08
C LYS A 196 22.80 12.42 8.84
N GLU A 197 22.45 13.66 9.20
CA GLU A 197 23.35 14.57 9.93
C GLU A 197 23.81 13.98 11.27
N GLU A 198 22.87 13.44 12.06
CA GLU A 198 23.19 12.77 13.33
C GLU A 198 24.16 11.59 13.13
N MET A 199 23.92 10.78 12.10
CA MET A 199 24.76 9.63 11.80
C MET A 199 26.15 10.02 11.27
N GLU A 200 26.24 11.08 10.45
CA GLU A 200 27.52 11.63 9.99
C GLU A 200 28.36 12.14 11.17
N GLU A 201 27.73 12.83 12.13
CA GLU A 201 28.39 13.32 13.34
C GLU A 201 28.92 12.16 14.20
N LYS A 202 28.09 11.16 14.48
CA LYS A 202 28.49 9.95 15.23
C LYS A 202 29.69 9.24 14.62
N LEU A 203 29.67 9.05 13.29
CA LEU A 203 30.79 8.42 12.59
C LEU A 203 32.06 9.26 12.68
N ARG A 204 31.98 10.58 12.46
CA ARG A 204 33.14 11.47 12.54
C ARG A 204 33.75 11.49 13.94
N TYR A 205 32.94 11.61 14.97
CA TYR A 205 33.40 11.57 16.36
C TYR A 205 34.16 10.27 16.69
N HIS A 206 33.63 9.13 16.24
CA HIS A 206 34.27 7.83 16.45
C HIS A 206 35.60 7.72 15.68
N TYR A 207 35.65 8.21 14.44
CA TYR A 207 36.89 8.29 13.64
C TYR A 207 37.95 9.17 14.31
N ASP A 208 37.57 10.36 14.78
CA ASP A 208 38.49 11.29 15.44
C ASP A 208 39.06 10.68 16.73
N SER A 209 38.23 9.95 17.48
CA SER A 209 38.65 9.21 18.68
C SER A 209 39.70 8.14 18.37
N TRP A 210 39.49 7.37 17.29
CA TRP A 210 40.47 6.38 16.81
C TRP A 210 41.75 7.04 16.31
N ASN A 211 41.63 8.12 15.54
CA ASN A 211 42.79 8.83 15.01
C ASN A 211 43.68 9.34 16.17
N ASN A 212 43.07 9.96 17.18
CA ASN A 212 43.79 10.44 18.37
C ASN A 212 44.44 9.30 19.18
N TYR A 213 43.79 8.13 19.27
CA TYR A 213 44.36 6.95 19.94
C TYR A 213 45.66 6.45 19.28
N ASN A 214 45.79 6.55 17.95
CA ASN A 214 46.98 6.07 17.23
C ASN A 214 48.18 7.04 17.27
N TYR A 215 47.99 8.27 17.78
CA TYR A 215 49.07 9.26 17.95
C TYR A 215 49.48 9.46 19.41
N LEU A 216 49.00 8.60 20.32
CA LEU A 216 49.43 8.49 21.72
C LEU A 216 50.36 7.27 21.89
#